data_AF-A0AA39I946-F1
#
_entry.id   AF-A0AA39I946-F1
#
_cell.length_a   1.000
_cell.length_b   1.000
_cell.length_c   1.000
_cell.angle_alpha   90.00
_cell.angle_beta   90.00
_cell.angle_gamma   90.00
#
_symmetry.space_group_name_H-M   'P 1'
#
loop_
_entity.id
_entity.type
_entity.pdbx_description
1 polymer ?
#
loop_
_entity_poly.entity_id
_entity_poly.type
_entity_poly.pdbx_seq_one_letter_code
_entity_poly.pdbx_strand_id
1 'polypeptide(L)'
;MKALFASLALLAALASAQDPANVATGAAGNVAEAAGKVAGAAPSVPIGPNVDVFEKAKEFLPPLIHDAFDKFTPEGKEAMKKIIMEAASAATKGQPMSEQQVMDKLKAASLPDYELVEKAGKELDEAVAKLPKGVQDAYASAKEVFGGGKVIKNAADMLPFAQKLQSLSESEREEFFKLFPQTKKFYNSDAFKKILAGSN
;
A
#
# COMPACT_ATOMS: atom_id res chain seq x y z
N MET A 1 8.23 3.76 -11.15
CA MET A 1 8.57 2.62 -10.27
C MET A 1 8.12 2.79 -8.82
N LYS A 2 8.22 3.98 -8.21
CA LYS A 2 7.84 4.22 -6.80
C LYS A 2 6.37 3.94 -6.38
N ALA A 3 5.48 3.58 -7.32
CA ALA A 3 4.07 3.27 -7.04
C ALA A 3 3.85 1.92 -6.35
N LEU A 4 4.73 0.95 -6.60
CA LEU A 4 4.64 -0.41 -6.07
C LEU A 4 4.60 -0.44 -4.54
N PHE A 5 5.40 0.43 -3.92
CA PHE A 5 5.49 0.49 -2.47
C PHE A 5 4.41 1.34 -1.83
N ALA A 6 3.70 2.16 -2.62
CA ALA A 6 2.53 2.84 -2.10
C ALA A 6 1.48 1.83 -1.59
N SER A 7 1.37 0.72 -2.31
CA SER A 7 0.47 -0.39 -2.01
C SER A 7 1.02 -1.31 -0.91
N LEU A 8 2.33 -1.57 -0.86
CA LEU A 8 2.95 -2.36 0.22
C LEU A 8 3.02 -1.61 1.56
N ALA A 9 3.30 -0.31 1.58
CA ALA A 9 3.30 0.48 2.80
C ALA A 9 1.88 0.72 3.31
N LEU A 10 0.92 0.91 2.39
CA LEU A 10 -0.50 0.86 2.74
C LEU A 10 -0.82 -0.50 3.37
N LEU A 11 -0.37 -1.63 2.81
CA LEU A 11 -0.54 -2.97 3.39
C LEU A 11 0.14 -3.12 4.77
N ALA A 12 1.34 -2.58 4.96
CA ALA A 12 2.05 -2.62 6.24
C ALA A 12 1.36 -1.73 7.29
N ALA A 13 0.87 -0.55 6.91
CA ALA A 13 0.08 0.33 7.76
C ALA A 13 -1.28 -0.31 8.12
N LEU A 14 -1.94 -0.94 7.14
CA LEU A 14 -3.18 -1.73 7.30
C LEU A 14 -2.97 -2.92 8.26
N ALA A 15 -1.79 -3.54 8.28
CA ALA A 15 -1.43 -4.68 9.15
C ALA A 15 -0.97 -4.27 10.57
N SER A 16 -0.29 -3.13 10.70
CA SER A 16 0.21 -2.62 11.99
C SER A 16 -0.88 -2.09 12.94
N ALA A 17 -2.14 -2.05 12.49
CA ALA A 17 -3.29 -1.78 13.33
C ALA A 17 -3.74 -3.00 14.16
N GLN A 18 -3.07 -4.15 14.04
CA GLN A 18 -3.26 -5.30 14.91
C GLN A 18 -2.27 -5.28 16.07
N ASP A 19 -2.82 -5.39 17.28
CA ASP A 19 -2.13 -5.52 18.55
C ASP A 19 -1.01 -6.58 18.46
N PRO A 20 0.27 -6.26 18.79
CA PRO A 20 1.38 -7.21 18.71
C PRO A 20 1.22 -8.43 19.63
N ALA A 21 0.23 -8.44 20.53
CA ALA A 21 -0.06 -9.57 21.40
C ALA A 21 -0.67 -10.80 20.71
N ASN A 22 -1.23 -10.69 19.49
CA ASN A 22 -2.05 -11.77 18.91
C ASN A 22 -1.45 -12.50 17.70
N VAL A 23 -0.17 -12.27 17.37
CA VAL A 23 0.51 -12.98 16.25
C VAL A 23 1.25 -14.25 16.73
N ALA A 24 1.34 -14.47 18.06
CA ALA A 24 2.20 -15.50 18.64
C ALA A 24 1.50 -16.72 19.27
N THR A 25 0.17 -16.77 19.37
CA THR A 25 -0.52 -17.91 20.02
C THR A 25 -1.59 -18.50 19.12
N GLY A 26 -1.41 -19.79 18.81
CA GLY A 26 -2.19 -20.53 17.83
C GLY A 26 -3.57 -20.99 18.28
N ALA A 27 -4.10 -21.92 17.48
CA ALA A 27 -5.16 -22.87 17.72
C ALA A 27 -6.02 -22.70 19.00
N ALA A 28 -7.33 -22.62 18.75
CA ALA A 28 -8.47 -22.83 19.65
C ALA A 28 -9.21 -21.58 20.17
N GLY A 29 -10.50 -21.52 19.85
CA GLY A 29 -11.54 -21.17 20.84
C GLY A 29 -11.95 -19.71 21.01
N ASN A 30 -13.12 -19.39 20.45
CA ASN A 30 -14.21 -18.58 21.02
C ASN A 30 -14.08 -17.05 21.25
N VAL A 31 -14.99 -16.35 20.57
CA VAL A 31 -15.81 -15.18 20.93
C VAL A 31 -15.72 -14.60 22.36
N ALA A 32 -15.39 -13.29 22.45
CA ALA A 32 -16.04 -12.23 23.24
C ALA A 32 -15.21 -10.93 23.07
N GLU A 33 -15.69 -9.92 22.36
CA GLU A 33 -16.47 -8.76 22.83
C GLU A 33 -15.62 -7.61 23.45
N ALA A 34 -15.53 -6.55 22.63
CA ALA A 34 -15.25 -5.13 22.85
C ALA A 34 -14.71 -4.59 24.19
N ALA A 35 -13.63 -3.79 24.12
CA ALA A 35 -13.55 -2.45 24.72
C ALA A 35 -12.33 -1.64 24.22
N GLY A 36 -12.56 -0.41 23.74
CA GLY A 36 -11.64 0.72 24.02
C GLY A 36 -10.65 1.19 22.95
N LYS A 37 -11.13 2.09 22.07
CA LYS A 37 -10.43 3.26 21.49
C LYS A 37 -8.99 3.09 20.92
N VAL A 38 -8.92 3.11 19.59
CA VAL A 38 -8.16 4.19 18.90
C VAL A 38 -8.98 4.66 17.69
N ALA A 39 -9.58 5.84 17.80
CA ALA A 39 -10.16 6.57 16.69
C ALA A 39 -9.01 7.17 15.86
N GLY A 40 -9.05 6.97 14.54
CA GLY A 40 -8.10 7.60 13.61
C GLY A 40 -7.13 6.66 12.88
N ALA A 41 -7.25 5.34 13.02
CA ALA A 41 -6.46 4.42 12.20
C ALA A 41 -6.91 4.50 10.72
N ALA A 42 -5.94 4.57 9.81
CA ALA A 42 -6.13 4.25 8.40
C ALA A 42 -6.94 2.94 8.26
N PRO A 43 -7.65 2.69 7.14
CA PRO A 43 -8.37 1.42 6.95
C PRO A 43 -7.46 0.28 7.39
N SER A 44 -8.02 -0.69 8.11
CA SER A 44 -7.28 -1.84 8.65
C SER A 44 -7.67 -3.03 7.80
N VAL A 45 -6.69 -3.77 7.27
CA VAL A 45 -6.95 -5.04 6.60
C VAL A 45 -6.50 -6.13 7.55
N PRO A 46 -7.41 -6.98 8.02
CA PRO A 46 -7.03 -8.11 8.87
C PRO A 46 -6.16 -9.07 8.05
N ILE A 47 -4.88 -9.19 8.39
CA ILE A 47 -4.01 -10.26 7.88
C ILE A 47 -4.11 -11.40 8.90
N GLY A 48 -5.16 -12.20 8.78
CA GLY A 48 -5.28 -13.44 9.55
C GLY A 48 -4.23 -14.47 9.13
N PRO A 49 -4.00 -15.53 9.93
CA PRO A 49 -3.01 -16.57 9.66
C PRO A 49 -3.21 -17.34 8.34
N ASN A 50 -4.39 -17.19 7.71
CA ASN A 50 -4.74 -17.80 6.43
C ASN A 50 -4.81 -16.80 5.26
N VAL A 51 -4.39 -15.55 5.45
CA VAL A 51 -4.43 -14.54 4.38
C VAL A 51 -3.16 -14.65 3.55
N ASP A 52 -3.33 -14.90 2.25
CA ASP A 52 -2.23 -14.77 1.32
C ASP A 52 -1.85 -13.29 1.19
N VAL A 53 -0.77 -12.92 1.87
CA VAL A 53 -0.22 -11.56 1.91
C VAL A 53 0.15 -11.07 0.51
N PHE A 54 0.53 -11.97 -0.40
CA PHE A 54 0.85 -11.61 -1.78
C PHE A 54 -0.41 -11.18 -2.55
N GLU A 55 -1.48 -11.99 -2.48
CA GLU A 55 -2.76 -11.64 -3.11
C GLU A 55 -3.41 -10.42 -2.46
N LYS A 56 -3.27 -10.25 -1.14
CA LYS A 56 -3.76 -9.05 -0.46
C LYS A 56 -2.99 -7.79 -0.89
N ALA A 57 -1.68 -7.89 -1.08
CA ALA A 57 -0.87 -6.78 -1.59
C ALA A 57 -1.33 -6.34 -2.98
N LYS A 58 -1.64 -7.30 -3.85
CA LYS A 58 -2.10 -7.06 -5.23
C LYS A 58 -3.35 -6.20 -5.31
N GLU A 59 -4.29 -6.33 -4.38
CA GLU A 59 -5.51 -5.52 -4.37
C GLU A 59 -5.25 -4.01 -4.34
N PHE A 60 -4.11 -3.59 -3.80
CA PHE A 60 -3.73 -2.19 -3.65
C PHE A 60 -2.79 -1.71 -4.77
N LEU A 61 -2.29 -2.60 -5.62
CA LEU A 61 -1.38 -2.26 -6.71
C LEU A 61 -2.14 -1.62 -7.88
N PRO A 62 -1.51 -0.69 -8.62
CA PRO A 62 -2.01 -0.25 -9.91
C PRO A 62 -2.17 -1.44 -10.86
N PRO A 63 -3.18 -1.44 -11.77
CA PRO A 63 -3.39 -2.56 -12.69
C PRO A 63 -2.14 -3.00 -13.47
N LEU A 64 -1.34 -2.05 -13.97
CA LEU A 64 -0.08 -2.36 -14.67
C LEU A 64 0.91 -3.16 -13.82
N ILE A 65 0.97 -2.87 -12.52
CA ILE A 65 1.83 -3.59 -11.59
C ILE A 65 1.20 -4.92 -11.19
N HIS A 66 -0.11 -4.95 -10.98
CA HIS A 66 -0.86 -6.17 -10.71
C HIS A 66 -0.61 -7.23 -11.79
N ASP A 67 -0.67 -6.82 -13.06
CA ASP A 67 -0.41 -7.70 -14.20
C ASP A 67 1.04 -8.24 -14.22
N ALA A 68 2.00 -7.48 -13.68
CA ALA A 68 3.36 -7.96 -13.51
C ALA A 68 3.44 -9.04 -12.42
N PHE A 69 2.73 -8.86 -11.30
CA PHE A 69 2.67 -9.82 -10.20
C PHE A 69 1.98 -11.13 -10.62
N ASP A 70 0.98 -11.08 -11.50
CA ASP A 70 0.33 -12.28 -12.03
C ASP A 70 1.28 -13.16 -12.85
N LYS A 71 2.27 -12.53 -13.49
CA LYS A 71 3.29 -13.21 -14.30
C LYS A 71 4.47 -13.72 -13.49
N PHE A 72 4.46 -13.55 -12.17
CA PHE A 72 5.58 -13.99 -11.35
C PHE A 72 5.78 -15.50 -11.42
N THR A 73 7.05 -15.90 -11.42
CA THR A 73 7.44 -17.29 -11.17
C THR A 73 7.02 -17.72 -9.76
N PRO A 74 6.83 -19.03 -9.50
CA PRO A 74 6.60 -19.54 -8.15
C PRO A 74 7.66 -19.07 -7.14
N GLU A 75 8.93 -19.07 -7.55
CA GLU A 75 10.07 -18.59 -6.76
C GLU A 75 9.95 -17.10 -6.43
N GLY A 76 9.57 -16.28 -7.42
CA GLY A 76 9.33 -14.85 -7.24
C GLY A 76 8.17 -14.54 -6.31
N LYS A 77 7.07 -15.30 -6.39
CA LYS A 77 5.93 -15.16 -5.46
C LYS A 77 6.34 -15.45 -4.03
N GLU A 78 7.05 -16.55 -3.80
CA GLU A 78 7.57 -16.92 -2.48
C GLU A 78 8.59 -15.91 -1.95
N ALA A 79 9.49 -15.42 -2.81
CA ALA A 79 10.43 -14.37 -2.46
C ALA A 79 9.73 -13.07 -2.07
N MET A 80 8.76 -12.62 -2.87
CA MET A 80 8.00 -11.40 -2.61
C MET A 80 7.19 -11.51 -1.32
N LYS A 81 6.57 -12.68 -1.05
CA LYS A 81 5.87 -12.93 0.22
C LYS A 81 6.80 -12.74 1.42
N LYS A 82 8.00 -13.33 1.39
CA LYS A 82 9.02 -13.17 2.45
C LYS A 82 9.45 -11.71 2.61
N ILE A 83 9.70 -11.03 1.49
CA ILE A 83 10.06 -9.61 1.46
C ILE A 83 8.96 -8.75 2.08
N ILE A 84 7.68 -8.97 1.74
CA ILE A 84 6.56 -8.22 2.32
C ILE A 84 6.49 -8.43 3.83
N MET A 85 6.63 -9.68 4.29
CA MET A 85 6.63 -10.00 5.73
C MET A 85 7.82 -9.34 6.46
N GLU A 86 9.01 -9.37 5.86
CA GLU A 86 10.19 -8.68 6.40
C GLU A 86 9.95 -7.17 6.45
N ALA A 87 9.34 -6.58 5.40
CA ALA A 87 9.09 -5.15 5.30
C ALA A 87 8.12 -4.70 6.38
N ALA A 88 7.04 -5.47 6.58
CA ALA A 88 6.06 -5.24 7.63
C ALA A 88 6.69 -5.35 9.02
N SER A 89 7.51 -6.38 9.27
CA SER A 89 8.21 -6.55 10.55
C SER A 89 9.23 -5.44 10.83
N ALA A 90 9.93 -4.97 9.80
CA ALA A 90 10.91 -3.89 9.93
C ALA A 90 10.19 -2.55 10.19
N ALA A 91 9.06 -2.31 9.53
CA ALA A 91 8.22 -1.13 9.75
C ALA A 91 7.68 -1.04 11.19
N THR A 92 7.21 -2.14 11.79
CA THR A 92 6.74 -2.15 13.20
C THR A 92 7.86 -1.87 14.21
N LYS A 93 9.12 -2.14 13.83
CA LYS A 93 10.31 -1.81 14.63
C LYS A 93 10.85 -0.40 14.36
N GLY A 94 10.16 0.40 13.56
CA GLY A 94 10.60 1.75 13.18
C GLY A 94 11.76 1.77 12.18
N GLN A 95 12.01 0.65 11.49
CA GLN A 95 13.09 0.48 10.51
C GLN A 95 12.52 0.05 9.15
N PRO A 96 11.68 0.87 8.49
CA PRO A 96 11.03 0.47 7.25
C PRO A 96 12.06 0.17 6.14
N MET A 97 11.81 -0.88 5.36
CA MET A 97 12.63 -1.16 4.18
C MET A 97 12.34 -0.13 3.08
N SER A 98 13.42 0.40 2.49
CA SER A 98 13.33 1.24 1.31
C SER A 98 12.94 0.43 0.06
N GLU A 99 12.42 1.12 -0.95
CA GLU A 99 12.13 0.55 -2.27
C GLU A 99 13.36 -0.15 -2.88
N GLN A 100 14.53 0.49 -2.81
CA GLN A 100 15.76 -0.09 -3.33
C GLN A 100 16.10 -1.41 -2.63
N GLN A 101 15.98 -1.48 -1.29
CA GLN A 101 16.25 -2.70 -0.54
C GLN A 101 15.30 -3.84 -0.94
N VAL A 102 14.02 -3.54 -1.19
CA VAL A 102 13.08 -4.56 -1.66
C VAL A 102 13.44 -5.02 -3.07
N MET A 103 13.70 -4.09 -3.98
CA MET A 103 14.04 -4.42 -5.36
C MET A 103 15.36 -5.20 -5.43
N ASP A 104 16.35 -4.88 -4.61
CA ASP A 104 17.60 -5.62 -4.51
C ASP A 104 17.38 -7.05 -4.00
N LYS A 105 16.53 -7.23 -2.98
CA LYS A 105 16.14 -8.56 -2.47
C LYS A 105 15.38 -9.36 -3.52
N LEU A 106 14.45 -8.74 -4.24
CA LEU A 106 13.72 -9.41 -5.32
C LEU A 106 14.67 -9.80 -6.45
N LYS A 107 15.56 -8.90 -6.87
CA LYS A 107 16.56 -9.18 -7.91
C LYS A 107 17.49 -10.34 -7.53
N ALA A 108 17.91 -10.39 -6.26
CA ALA A 108 18.74 -11.47 -5.76
C ALA A 108 18.02 -12.82 -5.71
N ALA A 109 16.71 -12.82 -5.44
CA ALA A 109 15.90 -14.04 -5.37
C ALA A 109 15.40 -14.50 -6.76
N SER A 110 15.01 -13.55 -7.62
CA SER A 110 14.52 -13.78 -8.97
C SER A 110 14.73 -12.54 -9.84
N LEU A 111 15.78 -12.59 -10.68
CA LEU A 111 16.02 -11.58 -11.71
C LEU A 111 14.84 -11.37 -12.68
N PRO A 112 14.20 -12.42 -13.25
CA PRO A 112 13.09 -12.20 -14.20
C PRO A 112 11.87 -11.52 -13.57
N ASP A 113 11.55 -11.84 -12.31
CA ASP A 113 10.43 -11.17 -11.62
C ASP A 113 10.77 -9.73 -11.25
N TYR A 114 12.03 -9.46 -10.88
CA TYR A 114 12.53 -8.09 -10.75
C TYR A 114 12.35 -7.30 -12.04
N GLU A 115 12.71 -7.85 -13.20
CA GLU A 115 12.59 -7.17 -14.50
C GLU A 115 11.12 -6.88 -14.86
N LEU A 116 10.19 -7.78 -14.52
CA LEU A 116 8.74 -7.56 -14.70
C LEU A 116 8.26 -6.35 -13.89
N VAL A 117 8.64 -6.29 -12.61
CA VAL A 117 8.30 -5.17 -11.72
C VAL A 117 8.95 -3.87 -12.18
N GLU A 118 10.22 -3.95 -12.59
CA GLU A 118 10.98 -2.78 -13.05
C GLU A 118 10.32 -2.17 -14.29
N LYS A 119 10.00 -3.02 -15.28
CA LYS A 119 9.33 -2.63 -16.51
C LYS A 119 7.95 -2.03 -16.24
N ALA A 120 7.11 -2.72 -15.48
CA ALA A 120 5.75 -2.24 -15.18
C ALA A 120 5.78 -0.90 -14.43
N GLY A 121 6.76 -0.71 -13.56
CA GLY A 121 6.93 0.56 -12.87
C GLY A 121 7.42 1.69 -13.77
N LYS A 122 8.20 1.42 -14.83
CA LYS A 122 8.56 2.42 -15.86
C LYS A 122 7.33 2.78 -16.69
N GLU A 123 6.59 1.77 -17.16
CA GLU A 123 5.37 1.96 -17.95
C GLU A 123 4.31 2.79 -17.19
N LEU A 124 4.16 2.57 -15.88
CA LEU A 124 3.27 3.38 -15.06
C LEU A 124 3.75 4.84 -14.92
N ASP A 125 5.04 5.06 -14.69
CA ASP A 125 5.58 6.43 -14.62
C ASP A 125 5.40 7.16 -15.97
N GLU A 126 5.62 6.47 -17.09
CA GLU A 126 5.38 6.99 -18.44
C GLU A 126 3.90 7.26 -18.74
N ALA A 127 2.99 6.39 -18.27
CA ALA A 127 1.56 6.59 -18.39
C ALA A 127 1.13 7.83 -17.61
N VAL A 128 1.61 7.99 -16.38
CA VAL A 128 1.32 9.18 -15.55
C VAL A 128 1.87 10.45 -16.19
N ALA A 129 3.08 10.42 -16.75
CA ALA A 129 3.70 11.59 -17.39
C ALA A 129 2.88 12.18 -18.54
N LYS A 130 1.98 11.39 -19.14
CA LYS A 130 1.07 11.81 -20.23
C LYS A 130 -0.26 12.38 -19.72
N LEU A 131 -0.53 12.31 -18.42
CA LEU A 131 -1.78 12.79 -17.81
C LEU A 131 -1.70 14.27 -17.40
N PRO A 132 -2.84 14.93 -17.11
CA PRO A 132 -2.83 16.31 -16.63
C PRO A 132 -1.97 16.52 -15.38
N LYS A 133 -1.43 17.73 -15.22
CA LYS A 133 -0.50 18.07 -14.13
C LYS A 133 -1.08 17.76 -12.74
N GLY A 134 -2.38 17.97 -12.54
CA GLY A 134 -3.05 17.63 -11.29
C GLY A 134 -2.89 16.15 -10.94
N VAL A 135 -3.12 15.27 -11.91
CA VAL A 135 -2.98 13.81 -11.76
C VAL A 135 -1.53 13.40 -11.48
N GLN A 136 -0.57 14.00 -12.19
CA GLN A 136 0.85 13.77 -11.96
C GLN A 136 1.26 14.14 -10.53
N ASP A 137 0.79 15.28 -10.04
CA ASP A 137 1.09 15.72 -8.68
C ASP A 137 0.40 14.87 -7.62
N ALA A 138 -0.84 14.43 -7.86
CA ALA A 138 -1.53 13.49 -6.97
C ALA A 138 -0.76 12.16 -6.88
N TYR A 139 -0.20 11.69 -8.00
CA TYR A 139 0.66 10.52 -8.03
C TYR A 139 1.98 10.73 -7.29
N ALA A 140 2.61 11.89 -7.45
CA ALA A 140 3.81 12.25 -6.69
C ALA A 140 3.52 12.30 -5.18
N SER A 141 2.40 12.89 -4.77
CA SER A 141 1.97 12.93 -3.36
C SER A 141 1.70 11.53 -2.81
N ALA A 142 1.03 10.66 -3.58
CA ALA A 142 0.87 9.25 -3.20
C ALA A 142 2.24 8.58 -2.98
N LYS A 143 3.21 8.83 -3.86
CA LYS A 143 4.58 8.31 -3.74
C LYS A 143 5.31 8.83 -2.49
N GLU A 144 5.03 10.04 -2.03
CA GLU A 144 5.66 10.59 -0.84
C GLU A 144 5.07 10.05 0.47
N VAL A 145 3.74 9.89 0.50
CA VAL A 145 2.99 9.41 1.66
C VAL A 145 3.19 7.91 1.84
N PHE A 146 3.05 7.14 0.76
CA PHE A 146 3.06 5.70 0.82
C PHE A 146 4.37 5.07 0.31
N GLY A 147 5.26 5.82 -0.33
CA GLY A 147 6.54 5.27 -0.80
C GLY A 147 7.52 4.95 0.33
N GLY A 148 8.41 3.98 0.08
CA GLY A 148 9.54 3.67 0.96
C GLY A 148 9.17 3.03 2.30
N GLY A 149 8.00 2.39 2.41
CA GLY A 149 7.61 1.63 3.59
C GLY A 149 7.28 2.47 4.82
N LYS A 150 7.08 3.79 4.66
CA LYS A 150 6.73 4.68 5.77
C LYS A 150 5.45 4.20 6.47
N VAL A 151 5.50 4.13 7.79
CA VAL A 151 4.32 3.85 8.60
C VAL A 151 3.46 5.12 8.65
N ILE A 152 2.22 5.01 8.18
CA ILE A 152 1.18 6.03 8.38
C ILE A 152 0.70 5.90 9.81
N LYS A 153 1.00 6.89 10.64
CA LYS A 153 0.72 6.84 12.08
C LYS A 153 -0.61 7.52 12.42
N ASN A 154 -1.03 8.50 11.62
CA ASN A 154 -2.23 9.29 11.90
C ASN A 154 -2.80 9.92 10.62
N ALA A 155 -3.94 10.60 10.78
CA ALA A 155 -4.61 11.32 9.70
C ALA A 155 -3.75 12.45 9.08
N ALA A 156 -2.87 13.09 9.85
CA ALA A 156 -2.03 14.18 9.36
C ALA A 156 -1.00 13.69 8.32
N ASP A 157 -0.49 12.47 8.45
CA ASP A 157 0.40 11.86 7.46
C ASP A 157 -0.29 11.67 6.09
N MET A 158 -1.62 11.50 6.10
CA MET A 158 -2.45 11.29 4.91
C MET A 158 -3.04 12.58 4.33
N LEU A 159 -3.03 13.67 5.11
CA LEU A 159 -3.67 14.94 4.75
C LEU A 159 -3.14 15.53 3.44
N PRO A 160 -1.82 15.55 3.15
CA PRO A 160 -1.30 16.09 1.90
C PRO A 160 -1.88 15.38 0.67
N PHE A 161 -1.96 14.04 0.73
CA PHE A 161 -2.52 13.24 -0.33
C PHE A 161 -4.04 13.44 -0.45
N ALA A 162 -4.75 13.49 0.67
CA ALA A 162 -6.19 13.70 0.67
C ALA A 162 -6.58 15.07 0.07
N GLN A 163 -5.87 16.13 0.46
CA GLN A 163 -6.05 17.48 -0.11
C GLN A 163 -5.76 17.48 -1.61
N LYS A 164 -4.69 16.80 -2.04
CA LYS A 164 -4.35 16.75 -3.46
C LYS A 164 -5.42 16.03 -4.28
N LEU A 165 -5.94 14.90 -3.79
CA LEU A 165 -7.07 14.20 -4.43
C LEU A 165 -8.34 15.05 -4.48
N GLN A 166 -8.64 15.80 -3.41
CA GLN A 166 -9.80 16.69 -3.37
C GLN A 166 -9.67 17.85 -4.37
N SER A 167 -8.45 18.34 -4.58
CA SER A 167 -8.17 19.46 -5.50
C SER A 167 -8.27 19.11 -6.98
N LEU A 168 -8.29 17.81 -7.32
CA LEU A 168 -8.46 17.36 -8.71
C LEU A 168 -9.86 17.72 -9.22
N SER A 169 -9.95 18.14 -10.48
CA SER A 169 -11.22 18.16 -11.20
C SER A 169 -11.83 16.76 -11.26
N GLU A 170 -13.14 16.66 -11.53
CA GLU A 170 -13.81 15.37 -11.65
C GLU A 170 -13.15 14.46 -12.70
N SER A 171 -12.87 15.00 -13.89
CA SER A 171 -12.20 14.26 -14.97
C SER A 171 -10.79 13.80 -14.58
N GLU A 172 -10.00 14.66 -13.92
CA GLU A 172 -8.65 14.28 -13.46
C GLU A 172 -8.71 13.20 -12.37
N ARG A 173 -9.71 13.29 -11.49
CA ARG A 173 -9.90 12.31 -10.42
C ARG A 173 -10.29 10.95 -11.00
N GLU A 174 -11.13 10.91 -12.03
CA GLU A 174 -11.44 9.67 -12.74
C GLU A 174 -10.22 9.06 -13.41
N GLU A 175 -9.39 9.85 -14.08
CA GLU A 175 -8.10 9.38 -14.64
C GLU A 175 -7.19 8.81 -13.54
N PHE A 176 -7.10 9.50 -12.39
CA PHE A 176 -6.35 8.98 -11.25
C PHE A 176 -6.92 7.66 -10.74
N PHE A 177 -8.24 7.50 -10.66
CA PHE A 177 -8.89 6.26 -10.21
C PHE A 177 -8.74 5.10 -11.19
N LYS A 178 -8.55 5.35 -12.49
CA LYS A 178 -8.20 4.28 -13.44
C LYS A 178 -6.82 3.69 -13.13
N LEU A 179 -5.88 4.54 -12.73
CA LEU A 179 -4.55 4.10 -12.30
C LEU A 179 -4.55 3.46 -10.91
N PHE A 180 -5.36 3.99 -9.98
CA PHE A 180 -5.45 3.53 -8.59
C PHE A 180 -6.92 3.28 -8.17
N PRO A 181 -7.52 2.15 -8.55
CA PRO A 181 -8.94 1.90 -8.32
C PRO A 181 -9.36 1.90 -6.85
N GLN A 182 -8.49 1.43 -5.94
CA GLN A 182 -8.80 1.45 -4.50
C GLN A 182 -8.88 2.88 -3.94
N THR A 183 -8.19 3.84 -4.56
CA THR A 183 -8.29 5.25 -4.15
C THR A 183 -9.70 5.78 -4.34
N LYS A 184 -10.48 5.25 -5.29
CA LYS A 184 -11.91 5.61 -5.44
C LYS A 184 -12.72 5.21 -4.21
N LYS A 185 -12.47 4.02 -3.63
CA LYS A 185 -13.14 3.60 -2.40
C LYS A 185 -12.72 4.46 -1.22
N PHE A 186 -11.42 4.74 -1.10
CA PHE A 186 -10.89 5.63 -0.06
C PHE A 186 -11.50 7.03 -0.15
N TYR A 187 -11.50 7.66 -1.32
CA TYR A 187 -12.04 9.00 -1.56
C TYR A 187 -13.50 9.14 -1.11
N ASN A 188 -14.31 8.10 -1.31
CA ASN A 188 -15.73 8.10 -0.94
C ASN A 188 -15.99 7.64 0.51
N SER A 189 -14.95 7.31 1.27
CA SER A 189 -15.09 6.82 2.64
C SER A 189 -15.24 7.94 3.67
N ASP A 190 -15.78 7.63 4.84
CA ASP A 190 -15.82 8.57 5.96
C ASP A 190 -14.43 8.86 6.54
N ALA A 191 -13.46 7.94 6.36
CA ALA A 191 -12.07 8.17 6.75
C ALA A 191 -11.46 9.35 5.97
N PHE A 192 -11.71 9.44 4.67
CA PHE A 192 -11.25 10.55 3.84
C PHE A 192 -11.84 11.89 4.30
N LYS A 193 -13.14 11.92 4.61
CA LYS A 193 -13.80 13.12 5.14
C LYS A 193 -13.19 13.56 6.48
N LYS A 194 -12.91 12.60 7.39
CA LYS A 194 -12.29 12.88 8.70
C LYS A 194 -10.86 13.42 8.56
N ILE A 195 -10.07 12.84 7.66
CA ILE A 195 -8.71 13.32 7.34
C ILE A 195 -8.78 14.78 6.90
N LEU A 196 -9.67 15.11 5.95
CA LEU A 196 -9.82 16.49 5.46
C LEU A 196 -10.33 17.46 6.54
N ALA A 197 -11.18 16.99 7.45
CA ALA A 197 -11.69 17.79 8.57
C ALA A 197 -10.66 17.98 9.69
N GLY A 198 -9.47 17.37 9.61
CA GLY A 198 -8.48 17.40 10.68
C GLY A 198 -8.97 16.76 11.98
N SER A 199 -9.98 15.90 11.90
CA SER A 199 -10.63 15.27 13.05
C SER A 199 -10.02 13.88 13.28
N ASN A 200 -9.36 13.70 14.44
CA ASN A 200 -8.81 12.41 14.90
C ASN A 200 -9.92 11.50 15.46
#